data_AF-A0A1Q7TPI9-F1
#
_entry.id   AF-A0A1Q7TPI9-F1
#
_cell.length_a   1.000
_cell.length_b   1.000
_cell.length_c   1.000
_cell.angle_alpha   90.00
_cell.angle_beta   90.00
_cell.angle_gamma   90.00
#
_symmetry.space_group_name_H-M   'P 1'
#
loop_
_entity.id
_entity.type
_entity.pdbx_description
1 polymer ?
#
loop_
_entity_poly.entity_id
_entity_poly.type
_entity_poly.pdbx_seq_one_letter_code
_entity_poly.pdbx_strand_id
1 'polypeptide(L)' 'MLLLVTFAPIVAAILIMLGLPARTTALAASLLTLLTSVLLFLGFDSFARGFQFVFTIPISTELRLNFALGVDGLH' A
#
# COMPACT_ATOMS: atom_id res chain seq x y z
N MET A 1 3.30 5.07 -3.94
CA MET A 1 1.97 4.49 -4.26
C MET A 1 1.69 3.26 -3.40
N LEU A 2 2.43 2.15 -3.55
CA LEU A 2 2.17 0.92 -2.77
C LEU A 2 2.28 1.08 -1.26
N LEU A 3 3.29 1.81 -0.76
CA LEU A 3 3.41 2.12 0.67
C LEU A 3 2.15 2.77 1.25
N LEU A 4 1.51 3.66 0.49
CA LEU A 4 0.32 4.36 0.96
C LEU A 4 -0.88 3.40 1.03
N VAL A 5 -1.06 2.54 0.03
CA VAL A 5 -2.08 1.48 0.05
C VAL A 5 -1.85 0.54 1.24
N THR A 6 -0.60 0.15 1.50
CA THR A 6 -0.24 -0.76 2.60
C THR A 6 -0.39 -0.14 3.99
N PHE A 7 0.08 1.10 4.17
CA PHE A 7 0.21 1.70 5.50
C PHE A 7 -0.91 2.66 5.90
N ALA A 8 -1.67 3.25 4.95
CA ALA A 8 -2.81 4.11 5.29
C ALA A 8 -3.80 3.46 6.28
N PRO A 9 -4.26 2.19 6.12
CA PRO A 9 -5.14 1.56 7.08
C PRO A 9 -4.48 1.33 8.45
N ILE A 10 -3.17 1.02 8.48
CA ILE A 10 -2.43 0.82 9.74
C ILE A 10 -2.31 2.15 10.50
N VAL A 11 -1.94 3.23 9.81
CA VAL A 11 -1.87 4.57 10.42
C VAL A 11 -3.25 5.00 10.93
N ALA A 12 -4.31 4.75 10.18
CA ALA A 12 -5.67 5.04 10.62
C ALA A 12 -6.05 4.27 11.89
N ALA A 13 -5.73 2.97 11.97
CA ALA A 13 -5.96 2.17 13.16
C ALA A 13 -5.23 2.73 14.38
N ILE A 14 -3.96 3.10 14.23
CA ILE A 14 -3.15 3.73 15.30
C ILE A 14 -3.78 5.05 15.75
N LEU A 15 -4.17 5.92 14.82
CA LEU A 15 -4.81 7.20 15.13
C LEU A 15 -6.13 7.02 15.91
N ILE A 16 -6.93 6.02 15.54
CA ILE A 16 -8.17 5.69 16.24
C ILE A 16 -7.87 5.20 17.66
N MET A 17 -6.85 4.36 17.85
CA MET A 17 -6.40 3.92 19.18
C MET A 17 -5.90 5.09 20.04
N LEU A 18 -5.33 6.12 19.41
CA LEU A 18 -4.91 7.36 20.08
C LEU A 18 -6.07 8.34 20.35
N GLY A 19 -7.30 7.99 19.97
CA GLY A 19 -8.50 8.76 20.31
C GLY A 19 -9.06 9.63 19.19
N LEU A 20 -8.57 9.53 17.95
CA LEU A 20 -9.23 10.21 16.83
C LEU A 20 -10.62 9.61 16.56
N PRO A 21 -11.57 10.40 16.01
CA PRO A 21 -12.92 9.90 15.75
C PRO A 21 -12.88 8.74 14.74
N ALA A 22 -13.37 7.58 15.17
CA ALA A 22 -13.22 6.33 14.42
C ALA A 22 -13.83 6.40 13.02
N ARG A 23 -15.06 6.92 12.91
CA ARG A 23 -15.80 6.94 11.64
C ARG A 23 -15.11 7.79 10.58
N THR A 24 -14.73 9.02 10.91
CA THR A 24 -14.14 9.95 9.94
C THR A 24 -12.72 9.54 9.58
N THR A 25 -11.94 9.05 10.55
CA THR A 25 -10.57 8.59 10.33
C THR A 25 -10.53 7.36 9.43
N ALA A 26 -11.39 6.37 9.71
CA ALA A 26 -11.52 5.18 8.88
C ALA A 26 -11.99 5.54 7.46
N LEU A 27 -13.02 6.39 7.32
CA LEU A 27 -13.51 6.83 6.01
C LEU A 27 -12.43 7.53 5.18
N ALA A 28 -11.69 8.47 5.80
CA ALA A 28 -10.63 9.20 5.13
C ALA A 28 -9.51 8.27 4.66
N ALA A 29 -9.10 7.31 5.50
CA ALA A 29 -8.07 6.34 5.14
C ALA A 29 -8.55 5.38 4.04
N SER A 30 -9.78 4.88 4.12
CA SER A 30 -10.36 4.03 3.06
C SER A 30 -10.47 4.77 1.73
N LEU A 31 -10.89 6.04 1.75
CA LEU A 31 -10.97 6.84 0.53
C LEU A 31 -9.58 7.09 -0.06
N LEU A 32 -8.59 7.40 0.79
CA LEU A 32 -7.21 7.58 0.38
C LEU A 32 -6.61 6.30 -0.23
N THR A 33 -6.85 5.15 0.39
CA THR A 33 -6.45 3.84 -0.14
C THR A 33 -7.14 3.55 -1.47
N LEU A 34 -8.45 3.76 -1.57
CA LEU A 34 -9.22 3.52 -2.80
C LEU A 34 -8.72 4.40 -3.96
N LEU A 35 -8.57 5.70 -3.75
CA LEU A 35 -8.07 6.63 -4.76
C LEU A 35 -6.69 6.21 -5.25
N THR A 36 -5.80 5.82 -4.33
CA THR A 36 -4.45 5.38 -4.69
C THR A 36 -4.48 4.06 -5.48
N SER A 37 -5.36 3.13 -5.11
CA SER A 37 -5.56 1.88 -5.85
C SER A 37 -6.12 2.12 -7.25
N VAL A 38 -7.05 3.07 -7.42
CA VAL A 38 -7.56 3.45 -8.74
C VAL A 38 -6.46 4.07 -9.61
N LEU A 39 -5.63 4.96 -9.05
CA LEU A 39 -4.50 5.53 -9.78
C LEU A 39 -3.47 4.46 -10.19
N LEU A 40 -3.22 3.48 -9.33
CA LEU A 40 -2.37 2.33 -9.66
C LEU A 40 -2.98 1.50 -10.80
N PHE A 41 -4.29 1.24 -10.75
CA PHE A 41 -4.99 0.50 -11.80
C PHE A 41 -4.93 1.21 -13.15
N LEU A 42 -5.15 2.53 -13.18
CA LEU A 42 -5.08 3.33 -14.41
C LEU A 42 -3.66 3.43 -14.98
N GLY A 43 -2.63 3.34 -14.12
CA GLY A 43 -1.23 3.36 -14.52
C GLY A 43 -0.63 1.97 -14.80
N PHE A 44 -1.40 0.89 -14.64
CA PHE A 44 -0.91 -0.48 -14.78
C PHE A 44 -0.84 -0.89 -16.25
N ASP A 45 0.30 -1.46 -16.67
CA ASP A 45 0.47 -2.01 -18.02
C ASP A 45 0.15 -3.52 -18.05
N SER A 46 -0.99 -3.91 -18.61
CA SER A 46 -1.39 -5.33 -18.66
C SER A 46 -0.51 -6.22 -19.54
N PHE A 47 0.31 -5.66 -20.43
CA PHE A 47 1.18 -6.43 -21.32
C PHE A 47 2.60 -6.62 -20.78
N ALA A 48 3.02 -5.78 -19.83
CA ALA A 48 4.29 -5.91 -19.16
C ALA A 48 4.28 -7.15 -18.24
N ARG A 49 5.34 -7.97 -18.34
CA ARG A 49 5.49 -9.18 -17.52
C ARG A 49 6.11 -8.84 -16.16
N GLY A 50 5.62 -9.52 -15.12
CA GLY A 50 6.15 -9.43 -13.76
C GLY A 50 5.55 -8.28 -12.95
N PHE A 51 6.04 -8.13 -11.72
CA PHE A 51 5.53 -7.11 -10.80
C PHE A 51 5.88 -5.70 -11.26
N GLN A 52 4.90 -4.81 -11.19
CA GLN A 52 4.99 -3.38 -11.41
C GLN A 52 4.94 -2.61 -10.10
N PHE A 53 5.31 -1.32 -10.18
CA PHE A 53 5.39 -0.40 -9.05
C PHE A 53 6.28 -0.92 -7.90
N VAL A 54 7.35 -1.64 -8.25
CA VAL A 54 8.20 -2.35 -7.29
C VAL A 54 8.88 -1.38 -6.32
N PHE A 55 8.80 -1.70 -5.03
CA PHE A 55 9.49 -1.00 -3.97
C PHE A 55 10.19 -2.02 -3.08
N THR A 56 11.51 -1.88 -2.93
CA THR A 56 12.31 -2.82 -2.13
C THR A 56 13.23 -2.06 -1.19
N ILE A 57 13.18 -2.40 0.09
CA ILE A 57 14.17 -1.95 1.08
C ILE A 57 14.67 -3.15 1.90
N PRO A 58 15.99 -3.24 2.15
CA PRO A 58 16.54 -4.31 2.98
C PRO A 58 16.14 -4.10 4.45
N ILE A 59 15.59 -5.14 5.08
CA ILE A 59 15.33 -5.16 6.52
C ILE A 59 16.53 -5.76 7.25
N SER A 60 17.05 -6.89 6.75
CA SER A 60 18.24 -7.55 7.29
C SER A 60 18.97 -8.28 6.17
N THR A 61 20.21 -7.86 5.90
CA THR A 61 21.06 -8.45 4.87
C THR A 61 21.55 -9.85 5.26
N GLU A 62 21.83 -10.08 6.55
CA GLU A 62 22.23 -11.38 7.10
C GLU A 62 21.12 -12.42 6.91
N LEU A 63 19.88 -12.03 7.21
CA LEU A 63 18.71 -12.90 7.05
C LEU A 63 18.17 -12.91 5.62
N ARG A 64 18.77 -12.14 4.70
CA ARG A 64 18.28 -11.91 3.33
C ARG A 64 16.81 -11.47 3.29
N LEU A 65 16.38 -10.73 4.30
CA LEU A 65 15.01 -10.23 4.45
C LEU A 65 14.90 -8.84 3.85
N ASN A 66 14.03 -8.71 2.86
CA ASN A 66 13.70 -7.44 2.23
C ASN A 66 12.21 -7.18 2.39
N PHE A 67 11.86 -5.93 2.66
CA PHE A 67 10.50 -5.45 2.46
C PHE A 67 10.36 -5.11 0.97
N ALA A 68 9.87 -6.09 0.21
CA ALA A 68 9.62 -5.98 -1.21
C ALA A 68 8.11 -5.93 -1.46
N LEU A 69 7.65 -4.88 -2.12
CA LEU A 69 6.28 -4.71 -2.59
C LEU A 69 6.28 -4.63 -4.11
N GLY A 70 5.25 -5.21 -4.72
CA GLY A 70 4.97 -5.13 -6.15
C GLY A 70 3.54 -5.58 -6.39
N VAL A 71 2.95 -5.12 -7.49
CA VAL A 71 1.62 -5.58 -7.92
C VAL A 71 1.70 -6.11 -9.34
N ASP A 72 0.88 -7.10 -9.64
CA ASP A 72 0.74 -7.71 -10.95
C ASP A 72 -0.76 -7.89 -11.23
N GLY A 73 -1.14 -8.09 -12.48
CA GLY A 73 -2.49 -8.42 -12.90
C GLY A 73 -2.90 -9.86 -12.54
N LEU A 74 -1.92 -10.66 -12.07
CA LEU A 74 -2.01 -12.05 -11.62
C LEU A 74 -2.76 -12.97 -12.60
N HIS A 75 -1.97 -13.49 -13.56
CA HIS A 75 -2.03 -14.75 -14.33
C HIS A 75 -3.33 -15.55 -14.41
#